data_AF-A0A3P6UP35-F1
#
_entry.id   AF-A0A3P6UP35-F1
#
_cell.length_a   1.000
_cell.length_b   1.000
_cell.length_c   1.000
_cell.angle_alpha   90.00
_cell.angle_beta   90.00
_cell.angle_gamma   90.00
#
_symmetry.space_group_name_H-M   'P 1'
#
loop_
_entity.id
_entity.type
_entity.pdbx_description
1 polymer ?
#
loop_
_entity_poly.entity_id
_entity_poly.type
_entity_poly.pdbx_seq_one_letter_code
_entity_poly.pdbx_strand_id
1 'polypeptide(L)'
;MHSRGYSLHNDQTRYTEKRRKVYAFLRIPIEVERFLFYGLLQCIDAFCYLFTFLPIRFLMSVMGFLLRLRPWTSAETCDFFKVWIIVFGTILMQHIDTSVVYHQVRGQGVIKLYIFYNMLEVADKLFSSLGQDILDALFWTANEPKTIRTIVRTVFHFVFALSYATIHTFLVLLQATTLNVAFNSHNQALLAIMMSNNFVELKGSVFKKFAKANLFQMACR
;
A
#
# COMPACT_ATOMS: atom_id res chain seq x y z
N MET A 1 -36.82 53.19 9.65
CA MET A 1 -37.01 52.22 8.55
C MET A 1 -35.81 51.30 8.27
N HIS A 2 -34.74 51.27 9.10
CA HIS A 2 -33.49 50.55 8.78
C HIS A 2 -33.32 49.11 9.32
N SER A 3 -34.09 48.63 10.31
CA SER A 3 -33.81 47.28 10.90
C SER A 3 -34.34 46.10 10.06
N ARG A 4 -35.28 46.34 9.14
CA ARG A 4 -35.90 45.30 8.30
C ARG A 4 -34.94 44.72 7.25
N GLY A 5 -33.95 45.50 6.80
CA GLY A 5 -32.90 45.03 5.87
C GLY A 5 -31.86 44.13 6.54
N TYR A 6 -31.56 44.37 7.82
CA TYR A 6 -30.59 43.56 8.58
C TYR A 6 -31.08 42.14 8.85
N SER A 7 -32.38 41.93 9.14
CA SER A 7 -32.90 40.58 9.36
C SER A 7 -32.96 39.75 8.07
N LEU A 8 -33.40 40.34 6.96
CA LEU A 8 -33.42 39.69 5.64
C LEU A 8 -32.01 39.31 5.16
N HIS A 9 -31.03 40.18 5.37
CA HIS A 9 -29.64 39.88 5.03
C HIS A 9 -29.08 38.73 5.86
N ASN A 10 -29.36 38.70 7.17
CA ASN A 10 -28.88 37.65 8.07
C ASN A 10 -29.56 36.30 7.82
N ASP A 11 -30.82 36.31 7.39
CA ASP A 11 -31.51 35.10 6.93
C ASP A 11 -30.91 34.60 5.61
N GLN A 12 -30.64 35.51 4.67
CA GLN A 12 -30.05 35.16 3.37
C GLN A 12 -28.63 34.59 3.51
N THR A 13 -27.78 35.15 4.38
CA THR A 13 -26.46 34.58 4.69
C THR A 13 -26.57 33.20 5.34
N ARG A 14 -27.54 33.00 6.25
CA ARG A 14 -27.79 31.69 6.86
C ARG A 14 -28.22 30.63 5.83
N TYR A 15 -29.06 31.00 4.85
CA TYR A 15 -29.48 30.08 3.78
C TYR A 15 -28.33 29.78 2.80
N THR A 16 -27.49 30.76 2.46
CA THR A 16 -26.33 30.53 1.58
C THR A 16 -25.27 29.68 2.26
N GLU A 17 -25.01 29.86 3.56
CA GLU A 17 -24.12 28.98 4.32
C GLU A 17 -24.63 27.54 4.40
N LYS A 18 -25.94 27.35 4.66
CA LYS A 18 -26.55 26.02 4.65
C LYS A 18 -26.40 25.35 3.28
N ARG A 19 -26.67 26.08 2.19
CA ARG A 19 -26.47 25.56 0.81
C ARG A 19 -25.00 25.23 0.56
N ARG A 20 -24.07 26.09 0.97
CA ARG A 20 -22.62 25.85 0.81
C ARG A 20 -22.17 24.58 1.53
N LYS A 21 -22.69 24.32 2.74
CA LYS A 21 -22.42 23.08 3.49
C LYS A 21 -22.96 21.84 2.75
N VAL A 22 -24.16 21.93 2.17
CA VAL A 22 -24.74 20.84 1.36
C VAL A 22 -23.93 20.59 0.09
N TYR A 23 -23.56 21.64 -0.65
CA TYR A 23 -22.70 21.50 -1.84
C TYR A 23 -21.30 20.98 -1.49
N ALA A 24 -20.72 21.42 -0.37
CA ALA A 24 -19.46 20.87 0.11
C ALA A 24 -19.61 19.37 0.41
N PHE A 25 -20.66 18.97 1.12
CA PHE A 25 -20.94 17.57 1.46
C PHE A 25 -21.14 16.68 0.22
N LEU A 26 -21.77 17.20 -0.84
CA LEU A 26 -21.94 16.48 -2.12
C LEU A 26 -20.67 16.45 -2.96
N ARG A 27 -19.83 17.49 -2.89
CA ARG A 27 -18.58 17.55 -3.66
C ARG A 27 -17.50 16.65 -3.07
N ILE A 28 -17.41 16.55 -1.75
CA ILE A 28 -16.39 15.72 -1.07
C ILE A 28 -16.34 14.27 -1.58
N PRO A 29 -17.45 13.49 -1.64
CA PRO A 29 -17.41 12.11 -2.11
C PRO A 29 -16.98 12.01 -3.58
N ILE A 30 -17.36 12.97 -4.43
CA ILE A 30 -16.98 13.00 -5.85
C ILE A 30 -15.47 13.21 -6.01
N GLU A 31 -14.89 14.13 -5.24
CA GLU A 31 -13.43 14.36 -5.29
C GLU A 31 -12.66 13.16 -4.68
N VAL A 32 -13.20 12.52 -3.64
CA VAL A 32 -12.64 11.28 -3.07
C VAL A 32 -12.70 10.11 -4.06
N GLU A 33 -13.81 9.95 -4.78
CA GLU A 33 -13.97 8.90 -5.80
C GLU A 33 -12.98 9.09 -6.95
N ARG A 34 -12.78 10.32 -7.42
CA ARG A 34 -11.75 10.63 -8.42
C ARG A 34 -10.35 10.30 -7.91
N PHE A 35 -10.03 10.68 -6.68
CA PHE A 35 -8.74 10.36 -6.06
C PHE A 35 -8.52 8.84 -5.94
N LEU A 36 -9.55 8.09 -5.51
CA LEU A 36 -9.50 6.63 -5.44
C LEU A 36 -9.28 6.00 -6.81
N PHE A 37 -9.95 6.52 -7.85
CA PHE A 37 -9.77 6.06 -9.23
C PHE A 37 -8.35 6.30 -9.75
N TYR A 38 -7.77 7.47 -9.48
CA TYR A 38 -6.35 7.73 -9.80
C TYR A 38 -5.41 6.77 -9.04
N GLY A 39 -5.68 6.52 -7.76
CA GLY A 39 -4.92 5.54 -6.97
C GLY A 39 -5.00 4.12 -7.56
N LEU A 40 -6.19 3.70 -8.00
CA LEU A 40 -6.37 2.40 -8.66
C LEU A 40 -5.56 2.32 -9.96
N LEU A 41 -5.60 3.35 -10.81
CA LEU A 41 -4.81 3.39 -12.03
C LEU A 41 -3.32 3.33 -11.74
N GLN A 42 -2.83 4.03 -10.71
CA GLN A 42 -1.44 3.96 -10.28
C GLN A 42 -1.04 2.56 -9.81
N CYS A 43 -1.91 1.88 -9.05
CA CYS A 43 -1.67 0.50 -8.63
C CYS A 43 -1.65 -0.47 -9.82
N ILE A 44 -2.53 -0.28 -10.80
CA ILE A 44 -2.55 -1.07 -12.04
C ILE A 44 -1.27 -0.85 -12.84
N ASP A 45 -0.82 0.40 -13.00
CA ASP A 45 0.43 0.71 -13.69
C ASP A 45 1.63 0.05 -13.01
N ALA A 46 1.74 0.18 -11.68
CA ALA A 46 2.80 -0.47 -10.89
C ALA A 46 2.76 -2.01 -11.00
N PHE A 47 1.57 -2.60 -10.98
CA PHE A 47 1.38 -4.04 -11.19
C PHE A 47 1.83 -4.47 -12.59
N CYS A 48 1.37 -3.77 -13.63
CA CYS A 48 1.77 -4.01 -15.02
C CYS A 48 3.29 -3.87 -15.21
N TYR A 49 3.91 -2.89 -14.54
CA TYR A 49 5.36 -2.70 -14.52
C TYR A 49 6.10 -3.92 -13.96
N LEU A 50 5.66 -4.44 -12.80
CA LEU A 50 6.26 -5.61 -12.18
C LEU A 50 6.12 -6.87 -13.04
N PHE A 51 4.95 -7.09 -13.65
CA PHE A 51 4.69 -8.29 -14.45
C PHE A 51 5.27 -8.24 -15.87
N THR A 52 5.36 -7.05 -16.48
CA THR A 52 5.77 -6.92 -17.90
C THR A 52 7.18 -6.36 -18.01
N PHE A 53 7.41 -5.15 -17.49
CA PHE A 53 8.66 -4.42 -17.73
C PHE A 53 9.85 -5.01 -16.98
N LEU A 54 9.68 -5.42 -15.73
CA LEU A 54 10.76 -5.98 -14.91
C LEU A 54 11.33 -7.29 -15.50
N PRO A 55 10.54 -8.33 -15.84
CA PRO A 55 11.09 -9.55 -16.41
C PRO A 55 11.66 -9.36 -17.81
N ILE A 56 11.03 -8.54 -18.66
CA ILE A 56 11.57 -8.24 -20.00
C ILE A 56 12.94 -7.57 -19.89
N ARG A 57 13.10 -6.59 -18.99
CA ARG A 57 14.38 -5.92 -18.74
C ARG A 57 15.43 -6.90 -18.24
N PHE A 58 15.07 -7.77 -17.29
CA PHE A 58 15.97 -8.80 -16.78
C PHE A 58 16.45 -9.75 -17.89
N LEU A 59 15.53 -10.22 -18.75
CA LEU A 59 15.87 -11.08 -19.90
C LEU A 59 16.81 -10.38 -20.89
N MET A 60 16.56 -9.11 -21.20
CA MET A 60 17.44 -8.33 -22.09
C MET A 60 18.85 -8.17 -21.51
N SER A 61 18.97 -7.88 -20.21
CA SER A 61 20.27 -7.78 -19.54
C SER A 61 21.04 -9.10 -19.54
N VAL A 62 20.35 -10.21 -19.25
CA VAL A 62 20.96 -11.56 -19.28
C VAL A 62 21.40 -11.93 -20.70
N MET A 63 20.57 -11.67 -21.72
CA MET A 63 20.90 -11.97 -23.11
C MET A 63 22.07 -11.12 -23.62
N GLY A 64 22.10 -9.82 -23.29
CA GLY A 64 23.20 -8.92 -23.66
C GLY A 64 24.54 -9.30 -23.02
N PHE A 65 24.51 -9.75 -21.75
CA PHE A 65 25.68 -10.28 -21.06
C PHE A 65 26.14 -11.61 -21.67
N LEU A 66 25.22 -12.54 -21.93
CA LEU A 66 25.52 -13.85 -22.50
C LEU A 66 26.14 -13.76 -23.91
N LEU A 67 25.65 -12.82 -24.73
CA LEU A 67 26.19 -12.52 -26.05
C LEU A 67 27.48 -11.67 -26.00
N ARG A 68 27.99 -11.35 -24.79
CA ARG A 68 29.14 -10.43 -24.55
C ARG A 68 29.00 -9.06 -25.22
N LEU A 69 27.78 -8.64 -25.55
CA LEU A 69 27.51 -7.38 -26.26
C LEU A 69 27.50 -6.18 -25.29
N ARG A 70 27.31 -6.40 -23.99
CA ARG A 70 27.16 -5.31 -23.01
C ARG A 70 27.81 -5.64 -21.66
N PRO A 71 28.57 -4.71 -21.05
CA PRO A 71 29.11 -4.90 -19.71
C PRO A 71 28.04 -4.78 -18.63
N TRP A 72 28.20 -5.57 -17.56
CA TRP A 72 27.27 -5.63 -16.42
C TRP A 72 27.25 -4.30 -15.66
N THR A 73 26.11 -3.64 -15.61
CA THR A 73 25.95 -2.32 -14.97
C THR A 73 25.37 -2.44 -13.55
N SER A 74 25.65 -1.49 -12.65
CA SER A 74 25.08 -1.47 -11.29
C SER A 74 23.55 -1.49 -11.27
N ALA A 75 22.90 -0.87 -12.26
CA ALA A 75 21.45 -0.91 -12.45
C ALA A 75 20.91 -2.34 -12.65
N GLU A 76 21.63 -3.19 -13.38
CA GLU A 76 21.23 -4.59 -13.63
C GLU A 76 21.37 -5.43 -12.35
N THR A 77 22.31 -5.08 -11.47
CA THR A 77 22.45 -5.71 -10.14
C THR A 77 21.26 -5.39 -9.23
N CYS A 78 20.75 -4.16 -9.29
CA CYS A 78 19.54 -3.75 -8.56
C CYS A 78 18.29 -4.49 -9.07
N ASP A 79 18.12 -4.58 -10.38
CA ASP A 79 17.01 -5.31 -11.00
C ASP A 79 17.10 -6.83 -10.69
N PHE A 80 18.30 -7.40 -10.63
CA PHE A 80 18.51 -8.79 -10.19
C PHE A 80 18.02 -9.01 -8.75
N PHE A 81 18.36 -8.13 -7.80
CA PHE A 81 17.89 -8.28 -6.41
C PHE A 81 16.37 -8.17 -6.31
N LYS A 82 15.73 -7.27 -7.06
CA LYS A 82 14.26 -7.16 -7.11
C LYS A 82 13.61 -8.45 -7.61
N VAL A 83 14.10 -8.98 -8.73
CA VAL A 83 13.60 -10.25 -9.30
C VAL A 83 13.78 -11.37 -8.30
N TRP A 84 14.92 -11.45 -7.62
CA TRP A 84 15.20 -12.50 -6.64
C TRP A 84 14.26 -12.44 -5.43
N ILE A 85 13.97 -11.24 -4.91
CA ILE A 85 13.00 -11.04 -3.83
C ILE A 85 11.60 -11.51 -4.27
N ILE A 86 11.18 -11.16 -5.49
CA ILE A 86 9.87 -11.56 -6.04
C ILE A 86 9.79 -13.08 -6.22
N VAL A 87 10.82 -13.70 -6.80
CA VAL A 87 10.86 -15.15 -7.03
C VAL A 87 10.84 -15.90 -5.70
N PHE A 88 11.65 -15.48 -4.74
CA PHE A 88 11.67 -16.09 -3.41
C PHE A 88 10.32 -15.93 -2.70
N GLY A 89 9.72 -14.73 -2.73
CA GLY A 89 8.39 -14.50 -2.19
C GLY A 89 7.33 -15.40 -2.83
N THR A 90 7.41 -15.61 -4.14
CA THR A 90 6.49 -16.51 -4.88
C THR A 90 6.64 -17.96 -4.45
N ILE A 91 7.88 -18.46 -4.33
CA ILE A 91 8.16 -19.83 -3.88
C ILE A 91 7.66 -20.03 -2.45
N LEU A 92 7.95 -19.09 -1.55
CA LEU A 92 7.46 -19.12 -0.18
C LEU A 92 5.93 -19.20 -0.15
N MET A 93 5.25 -18.42 -0.99
CA MET A 93 3.79 -18.41 -1.03
C MET A 93 3.20 -19.73 -1.54
N GLN A 94 3.91 -20.43 -2.42
CA GLN A 94 3.53 -21.77 -2.86
C GLN A 94 3.67 -22.82 -1.74
N HIS A 95 4.59 -22.60 -0.79
CA HIS A 95 4.78 -23.50 0.36
C HIS A 95 3.71 -23.32 1.46
N ILE A 96 3.04 -22.17 1.52
CA ILE A 96 2.04 -21.89 2.55
C ILE A 96 0.66 -22.34 2.09
N ASP A 97 0.14 -23.40 2.71
CA ASP A 97 -1.23 -23.88 2.48
C ASP A 97 -2.26 -22.86 3.01
N THR A 98 -2.75 -22.03 2.11
CA THR A 98 -3.75 -20.99 2.42
C THR A 98 -5.03 -21.58 3.02
N SER A 99 -5.36 -22.82 2.68
CA SER A 99 -6.52 -23.56 3.22
C SER A 99 -6.41 -23.82 4.73
N VAL A 100 -5.22 -24.15 5.23
CA VAL A 100 -4.96 -24.40 6.65
C VAL A 100 -5.08 -23.10 7.43
N VAL A 101 -4.45 -22.03 6.94
CA VAL A 101 -4.54 -20.69 7.53
C VAL A 101 -6.00 -20.23 7.57
N TYR A 102 -6.73 -20.40 6.46
CA TYR A 102 -8.16 -20.07 6.39
C TYR A 102 -8.98 -20.81 7.43
N HIS A 103 -8.77 -22.12 7.58
CA HIS A 103 -9.54 -22.92 8.54
C HIS A 103 -9.25 -22.52 9.99
N GLN A 104 -7.99 -22.22 10.32
CA GLN A 104 -7.59 -21.75 11.64
C GLN A 104 -8.22 -20.40 12.00
N VAL A 105 -8.22 -19.46 11.05
CA VAL A 105 -8.78 -18.11 11.23
C VAL A 105 -10.31 -18.17 11.34
N ARG A 106 -10.97 -19.01 10.53
CA ARG A 106 -12.44 -19.20 10.57
C ARG A 106 -12.95 -19.74 11.91
N GLY A 107 -12.14 -20.51 12.63
CA GLY A 107 -12.50 -21.06 13.94
C GLY A 107 -12.50 -20.02 15.09
N GLN A 108 -12.06 -18.79 14.83
CA GLN A 108 -11.99 -17.74 15.85
C GLN A 108 -13.32 -17.01 16.03
N GLY A 109 -13.54 -16.45 17.23
CA GLY A 109 -14.71 -15.63 17.51
C GLY A 109 -14.68 -14.28 16.78
N VAL A 110 -15.85 -13.78 16.38
CA VAL A 110 -16.01 -12.55 15.56
C VAL A 110 -15.32 -11.32 16.19
N ILE A 111 -15.48 -11.09 17.50
CA ILE A 111 -14.84 -9.97 18.19
C ILE A 111 -13.31 -10.10 18.19
N LYS A 112 -12.78 -11.31 18.43
CA LYS A 112 -11.33 -11.56 18.41
C LYS A 112 -10.76 -11.34 17.00
N LEU A 113 -11.49 -11.77 15.98
CA LEU A 113 -11.09 -11.61 14.57
C LEU A 113 -11.04 -10.14 14.16
N TYR A 114 -11.97 -9.30 14.63
CA TYR A 114 -11.94 -7.86 14.39
C TYR A 114 -10.71 -7.18 15.01
N ILE A 115 -10.40 -7.47 16.27
CA ILE A 115 -9.21 -6.92 16.95
C ILE A 115 -7.94 -7.37 16.23
N PHE A 116 -7.87 -8.65 15.85
CA PHE A 116 -6.75 -9.19 15.10
C PHE A 116 -6.56 -8.49 13.75
N TYR A 117 -7.63 -8.24 13.00
CA TYR A 117 -7.55 -7.49 11.74
C TYR A 117 -7.01 -6.06 11.95
N ASN A 118 -7.49 -5.34 12.97
CA ASN A 118 -7.01 -3.99 13.27
C ASN A 118 -5.51 -4.00 13.64
N MET A 119 -5.06 -4.99 14.41
CA MET A 119 -3.64 -5.17 14.71
C MET A 119 -2.80 -5.48 13.46
N LEU A 120 -3.31 -6.33 12.57
CA LEU A 120 -2.65 -6.62 11.28
C LEU A 120 -2.56 -5.38 10.39
N GLU A 121 -3.57 -4.53 10.38
CA GLU A 121 -3.57 -3.29 9.61
C GLU A 121 -2.51 -2.30 10.13
N VAL A 122 -2.37 -2.16 11.46
CA VAL A 122 -1.30 -1.33 12.05
C VAL A 122 0.07 -1.93 11.75
N ALA A 123 0.21 -3.25 11.82
CA ALA A 123 1.44 -3.95 11.47
C ALA A 123 1.80 -3.70 9.99
N ASP A 124 0.85 -3.84 9.06
CA ASP A 124 1.07 -3.61 7.63
C ASP A 124 1.61 -2.20 7.35
N LYS A 125 1.04 -1.16 7.98
CA LYS A 125 1.52 0.22 7.88
C LYS A 125 2.96 0.38 8.39
N LEU A 126 3.29 -0.25 9.53
CA LEU A 126 4.63 -0.23 10.12
C LEU A 126 5.67 -0.95 9.25
N PHE A 127 5.33 -2.16 8.80
CA PHE A 127 6.21 -2.96 7.95
C PHE A 127 6.37 -2.31 6.57
N SER A 128 5.34 -1.67 6.01
CA SER A 128 5.44 -0.93 4.75
C SER A 128 6.42 0.24 4.82
N SER A 129 6.44 1.02 5.91
CA SER A 129 7.43 2.08 6.09
C SER A 129 8.84 1.51 6.29
N LEU A 130 8.96 0.48 7.12
CA LEU A 130 10.26 -0.18 7.40
C LEU A 130 10.84 -0.85 6.14
N GLY A 131 9.99 -1.40 5.28
CA GLY A 131 10.38 -2.02 4.02
C GLY A 131 10.99 -1.06 3.03
N GLN A 132 10.45 0.16 2.95
CA GLN A 132 11.02 1.22 2.09
C GLN A 132 12.46 1.52 2.52
N ASP A 133 12.69 1.73 3.82
CA ASP A 133 14.03 2.00 4.35
C ASP A 133 15.01 0.83 4.10
N ILE A 134 14.56 -0.42 4.28
CA ILE A 134 15.38 -1.62 4.05
C ILE A 134 15.76 -1.76 2.58
N LEU A 135 14.79 -1.62 1.68
CA LEU A 135 15.02 -1.76 0.24
C LEU A 135 15.87 -0.61 -0.30
N ASP A 136 15.65 0.62 0.17
CA ASP A 136 16.47 1.77 -0.19
C ASP A 136 17.92 1.60 0.28
N ALA A 137 18.14 1.10 1.50
CA ALA A 137 19.49 0.79 1.99
C ALA A 137 20.17 -0.32 1.17
N LEU A 138 19.42 -1.34 0.75
CA LEU A 138 19.92 -2.42 -0.13
C LEU A 138 20.31 -1.86 -1.50
N PHE A 139 19.45 -1.06 -2.13
CA PHE A 139 19.72 -0.49 -3.45
C PHE A 139 20.85 0.53 -3.43
N TRP A 140 20.94 1.34 -2.37
CA TRP A 140 22.07 2.24 -2.15
C TRP A 140 23.38 1.47 -2.09
N THR A 141 23.43 0.41 -1.27
CA THR A 141 24.64 -0.40 -1.09
C THR A 141 24.97 -1.23 -2.34
N ALA A 142 23.98 -1.56 -3.17
CA ALA A 142 24.19 -2.25 -4.44
C ALA A 142 24.83 -1.36 -5.53
N ASN A 143 24.72 -0.04 -5.41
CA ASN A 143 25.25 0.91 -6.40
C ASN A 143 26.69 1.36 -6.09
N GLU A 144 27.20 1.06 -4.90
CA GLU A 144 28.55 1.43 -4.45
C GLU A 144 29.63 0.59 -5.16
N PRO A 145 30.84 1.14 -5.43
CA PRO A 145 31.92 0.39 -6.07
C PRO A 145 32.25 -0.91 -5.35
N LYS A 146 32.39 -1.98 -6.13
CA LYS A 146 32.52 -3.36 -5.63
C LYS A 146 33.88 -3.59 -4.97
N THR A 147 33.91 -3.46 -3.64
CA THR A 147 35.01 -3.93 -2.78
C THR A 147 34.56 -5.18 -2.05
N ILE A 148 35.48 -6.08 -1.65
CA ILE A 148 35.15 -7.31 -0.90
C ILE A 148 34.31 -6.99 0.36
N ARG A 149 34.65 -5.92 1.09
CA ARG A 149 33.87 -5.48 2.28
C ARG A 149 32.45 -5.04 1.90
N THR A 150 32.31 -4.31 0.80
CA THR A 150 31.00 -3.85 0.29
C THR A 150 30.15 -5.04 -0.15
N ILE A 151 30.72 -6.03 -0.83
CA ILE A 151 29.99 -7.25 -1.25
C ILE A 151 29.45 -8.00 -0.05
N VAL A 152 30.27 -8.22 0.99
CA VAL A 152 29.82 -8.86 2.23
C VAL A 152 28.67 -8.05 2.86
N ARG A 153 28.81 -6.72 2.94
CA ARG A 153 27.75 -5.84 3.45
C ARG A 153 26.46 -5.92 2.61
N THR A 154 26.56 -5.93 1.28
CA THR A 154 25.41 -6.09 0.38
C THR A 154 24.69 -7.41 0.63
N VAL A 155 25.43 -8.51 0.81
CA VAL A 155 24.84 -9.82 1.10
C VAL A 155 24.10 -9.79 2.45
N PHE A 156 24.66 -9.18 3.50
CA PHE A 156 23.96 -9.01 4.77
C PHE A 156 22.66 -8.19 4.63
N HIS A 157 22.69 -7.06 3.94
CA HIS A 157 21.47 -6.27 3.68
C HIS A 157 20.46 -7.04 2.83
N PHE A 158 20.93 -7.87 1.90
CA PHE A 158 20.07 -8.69 1.06
C PHE A 158 19.34 -9.78 1.87
N VAL A 159 20.05 -10.48 2.75
CA VAL A 159 19.44 -11.47 3.67
C VAL A 159 18.42 -10.79 4.58
N PHE A 160 18.73 -9.59 5.07
CA PHE A 160 17.79 -8.82 5.89
C PHE A 160 16.53 -8.43 5.09
N ALA A 161 16.69 -7.95 3.86
CA ALA A 161 15.58 -7.66 2.95
C ALA A 161 14.73 -8.89 2.64
N LEU A 162 15.35 -10.06 2.48
CA LEU A 162 14.64 -11.32 2.26
C LEU A 162 13.80 -11.73 3.48
N SER A 163 14.38 -11.62 4.68
CA SER A 163 13.67 -11.93 5.93
C SER A 163 12.49 -10.97 6.14
N TYR A 164 12.68 -9.68 5.85
CA TYR A 164 11.61 -8.68 5.85
C TYR A 164 10.51 -9.05 4.86
N ALA A 165 10.86 -9.34 3.60
CA ALA A 165 9.89 -9.69 2.56
C ALA A 165 9.06 -10.93 2.97
N THR A 166 9.71 -11.94 3.54
CA THR A 166 9.05 -13.15 4.08
C THR A 166 8.00 -12.80 5.12
N ILE A 167 8.37 -12.01 6.13
CA ILE A 167 7.48 -11.62 7.23
C ILE A 167 6.32 -10.77 6.71
N HIS A 168 6.61 -9.78 5.86
CA HIS A 168 5.59 -8.88 5.32
C HIS A 168 4.61 -9.64 4.40
N THR A 169 5.09 -10.51 3.53
CA THR A 169 4.24 -11.38 2.70
C THR A 169 3.32 -12.27 3.55
N PHE A 170 3.81 -12.81 4.66
CA PHE A 170 2.98 -13.58 5.59
C PHE A 170 1.91 -12.71 6.27
N LEU A 171 2.23 -11.48 6.69
CA LEU A 171 1.26 -10.54 7.25
C LEU A 171 0.15 -10.20 6.25
N VAL A 172 0.51 -9.90 5.00
CA VAL A 172 -0.45 -9.62 3.93
C VAL A 172 -1.34 -10.84 3.66
N LEU A 173 -0.81 -12.06 3.70
CA LEU A 173 -1.62 -13.28 3.59
C LEU A 173 -2.61 -13.44 4.73
N LEU A 174 -2.20 -13.18 5.98
CA LEU A 174 -3.08 -13.22 7.14
C LEU A 174 -4.20 -12.17 7.03
N GLN A 175 -3.88 -10.98 6.53
CA GLN A 175 -4.87 -9.92 6.32
C GLN A 175 -5.87 -10.30 5.22
N ALA A 176 -5.39 -10.83 4.09
CA ALA A 176 -6.22 -11.29 2.98
C ALA A 176 -7.13 -12.46 3.36
N THR A 177 -6.61 -13.44 4.11
CA THR A 177 -7.40 -14.58 4.60
C THR A 177 -8.43 -14.16 5.64
N THR A 178 -8.08 -13.25 6.55
CA THR A 178 -9.02 -12.67 7.52
C THR A 178 -10.16 -11.93 6.82
N LEU A 179 -9.84 -11.13 5.82
CA LEU A 179 -10.82 -10.43 5.00
C LEU A 179 -11.71 -11.42 4.23
N ASN A 180 -11.12 -12.46 3.64
CA ASN A 180 -11.87 -13.52 2.94
C ASN A 180 -12.82 -14.29 3.87
N VAL A 181 -12.39 -14.60 5.10
CA VAL A 181 -13.26 -15.18 6.14
C VAL A 181 -14.39 -14.21 6.48
N ALA A 182 -14.12 -12.91 6.57
CA ALA A 182 -15.15 -11.92 6.84
C ALA A 182 -16.21 -11.82 5.73
N PHE A 183 -15.78 -11.81 4.46
CA PHE A 183 -16.68 -11.85 3.30
C PHE A 183 -17.51 -13.13 3.23
N ASN A 184 -16.89 -14.28 3.50
CA ASN A 184 -17.57 -15.57 3.44
C ASN A 184 -18.38 -15.91 4.71
N SER A 185 -18.27 -15.10 5.76
CA SER A 185 -19.05 -15.31 6.98
C SER A 185 -20.50 -14.90 6.75
N HIS A 186 -21.45 -15.72 7.21
CA HIS A 186 -22.88 -15.39 7.15
C HIS A 186 -23.21 -14.12 7.95
N ASN A 187 -22.34 -13.77 8.91
CA ASN A 187 -22.44 -12.57 9.72
C ASN A 187 -21.91 -11.35 8.98
N GLN A 188 -22.80 -10.69 8.22
CA GLN A 188 -22.57 -9.38 7.58
C GLN A 188 -22.04 -8.30 8.55
N ALA A 189 -22.22 -8.50 9.86
CA ALA A 189 -21.74 -7.61 10.92
C ALA A 189 -20.21 -7.41 10.89
N LEU A 190 -19.41 -8.45 10.62
CA LEU A 190 -17.94 -8.33 10.63
C LEU A 190 -17.45 -7.43 9.49
N LEU A 191 -17.97 -7.67 8.28
CA LEU A 191 -17.67 -6.86 7.10
C LEU A 191 -18.14 -5.42 7.27
N ALA A 192 -19.34 -5.21 7.83
CA ALA A 192 -19.87 -3.89 8.11
C ALA A 192 -19.01 -3.11 9.11
N ILE A 193 -18.49 -3.77 10.16
CA ILE A 193 -17.59 -3.15 11.14
C ILE A 193 -16.24 -2.78 10.48
N MET A 194 -15.67 -3.66 9.65
CA MET A 194 -14.42 -3.36 8.94
C MET A 194 -14.56 -2.19 7.96
N MET A 195 -15.65 -2.17 7.18
CA MET A 195 -15.96 -1.06 6.28
C MET A 195 -16.23 0.25 7.04
N SER A 196 -16.90 0.17 8.19
CA SER A 196 -17.12 1.33 9.07
C SER A 196 -15.81 1.87 9.62
N ASN A 197 -14.86 1.01 10.00
CA ASN A 197 -13.55 1.43 10.51
C ASN A 197 -12.72 2.12 9.41
N ASN A 198 -12.67 1.53 8.21
CA ASN A 198 -12.04 2.16 7.03
C ASN A 198 -12.68 3.52 6.71
N PHE A 199 -14.00 3.64 6.86
CA PHE A 199 -14.72 4.90 6.64
C PHE A 199 -14.40 5.95 7.72
N VAL A 200 -14.23 5.55 8.98
CA VAL A 200 -13.82 6.46 10.07
C VAL A 200 -12.41 6.97 9.86
N GLU A 201 -11.49 6.10 9.42
CA GLU A 201 -10.12 6.51 9.10
C GLU A 201 -10.07 7.45 7.89
N LEU A 202 -10.84 7.14 6.83
CA LEU A 202 -10.97 7.99 5.65
C LEU A 202 -11.61 9.35 6.00
N LYS A 203 -12.59 9.36 6.90
CA LYS A 203 -13.15 10.61 7.44
C LYS A 203 -12.12 11.37 8.29
N GLY A 204 -11.29 10.68 9.08
CA GLY A 204 -10.21 11.29 9.86
C GLY A 204 -9.14 11.96 8.98
N SER A 205 -8.73 11.28 7.90
CA SER A 205 -7.71 11.79 6.97
C SER A 205 -8.24 12.95 6.12
N VAL A 206 -9.44 12.82 5.53
CA VAL A 206 -10.06 13.83 4.65
C VAL A 206 -10.45 15.10 5.40
N PHE A 207 -11.01 14.99 6.61
CA PHE A 207 -11.57 16.15 7.30
C PHE A 207 -10.67 16.79 8.35
N LYS A 208 -9.68 16.05 8.90
CA LYS A 208 -8.91 16.53 10.04
C LYS A 208 -7.45 16.84 9.72
N LYS A 209 -6.86 16.30 8.64
CA LYS A 209 -5.40 16.39 8.47
C LYS A 209 -4.85 16.12 7.06
N PHE A 210 -5.28 16.83 6.03
CA PHE A 210 -4.43 16.98 4.84
C PHE A 210 -3.48 18.17 5.04
N ALA A 211 -2.30 17.92 5.60
CA ALA A 211 -1.22 18.90 5.56
C ALA A 211 -0.89 19.19 4.09
N LYS A 212 -0.92 20.47 3.68
CA LYS A 212 -0.70 20.88 2.28
C LYS A 212 0.56 20.28 1.65
N ALA A 213 1.60 20.04 2.45
CA ALA A 213 2.85 19.42 2.00
C ALA A 213 2.67 17.97 1.49
N ASN A 214 1.84 17.16 2.16
CA ASN A 214 1.64 15.75 1.79
C ASN A 214 0.79 15.59 0.53
N LEU A 215 -0.08 16.57 0.24
CA LEU A 215 -0.95 16.58 -0.93
C LEU A 215 -0.14 16.86 -2.22
N PHE A 216 0.88 17.73 -2.13
CA PHE A 216 1.83 17.94 -3.23
C PHE A 216 2.74 16.72 -3.46
N GLN A 217 3.15 16.04 -2.38
CA GLN A 217 4.04 14.88 -2.49
C GLN A 217 3.33 13.62 -3.03
N MET A 218 2.02 13.47 -2.82
CA MET A 218 1.22 12.40 -3.43
C MET A 218 0.73 12.70 -4.85
N ALA A 219 0.54 13.97 -5.22
CA ALA A 219 0.08 14.36 -6.56
C ALA A 219 1.23 14.49 -7.59
N CYS A 220 2.47 14.68 -7.13
CA CYS A 220 3.65 14.85 -7.99
C CYS A 220 4.68 13.72 -7.85
N ARG A 221 4.25 12.50 -7.47
CA ARG A 221 5.11 11.32 -7.58
C ARG A 221 4.76 10.52 -8.83
#